data_AF-A0A8J4WH47-F1
#
_entry.id   AF-A0A8J4WH47-F1
#
_cell.length_a   1.000
_cell.length_b   1.000
_cell.length_c   1.000
_cell.angle_alpha   90.00
_cell.angle_beta   90.00
_cell.angle_gamma   90.00
#
_symmetry.space_group_name_H-M   'P 1'
#
loop_
_entity.id
_entity.type
_entity.pdbx_description
1 polymer ?
#
loop_
_entity_poly.entity_id
_entity_poly.type
_entity_poly.pdbx_seq_one_letter_code
_entity_poly.pdbx_strand_id
1 'polypeptide(L)'
;MWSTATVFVYSSLILEQRSHACEFCGKNFSQNGSLRLHVDTVHLKHRSHACEFCGKNFSQNGNLRLHVDTVHLSKYCVAFHILANQH
;
A
#
# COMPACT_ATOMS: atom_id res chain seq x y z
N MET A 1 27.19 31.41 -17.52
CA MET A 1 26.55 31.84 -16.26
C MET A 1 25.05 31.63 -16.44
N TRP A 2 24.51 30.55 -15.88
CA TRP A 2 23.09 30.22 -16.00
C TRP A 2 22.30 31.13 -15.06
N SER A 3 21.27 31.80 -15.58
CA SER A 3 20.54 32.85 -14.85
C SER A 3 19.90 32.33 -13.55
N THR A 4 19.85 33.17 -12.52
CA THR A 4 19.14 32.86 -11.26
C THR A 4 17.66 32.52 -11.49
N ALA A 5 17.04 33.15 -12.50
CA ALA A 5 15.69 32.84 -12.95
C ALA A 5 15.56 31.39 -13.48
N THR A 6 16.56 30.88 -14.21
CA THR A 6 16.57 29.48 -14.68
C THR A 6 16.77 28.49 -13.54
N VAL A 7 17.51 28.87 -12.48
CA VAL A 7 17.64 28.05 -11.25
C VAL A 7 16.28 27.97 -10.53
N PHE A 8 15.64 29.12 -10.31
CA PHE A 8 14.39 29.21 -9.56
C PHE A 8 13.25 28.44 -10.26
N VAL A 9 13.11 28.60 -11.57
CA VAL A 9 12.10 27.87 -12.36
C VAL A 9 12.40 26.37 -12.41
N TYR A 10 13.67 25.96 -12.55
CA TYR A 10 14.06 24.54 -12.55
C TYR A 10 13.83 23.87 -11.17
N SER A 11 14.15 24.56 -10.08
CA SER A 11 13.90 24.10 -8.71
C SER A 11 12.41 23.99 -8.39
N SER A 12 11.57 24.94 -8.84
CA SER A 12 10.11 24.88 -8.69
C SER A 12 9.47 23.77 -9.53
N LEU A 13 9.87 23.59 -10.79
CA LEU A 13 9.35 22.51 -11.65
C LEU A 13 9.72 21.11 -11.13
N ILE A 14 10.89 20.92 -10.53
CA ILE A 14 11.32 19.63 -9.98
C ILE A 14 10.57 19.26 -8.69
N LEU A 15 10.16 20.23 -7.88
CA LEU A 15 9.38 20.01 -6.66
C LEU A 15 7.95 19.54 -6.96
N GLU A 16 7.32 20.11 -7.99
CA GLU A 16 6.00 19.68 -8.48
C GLU A 16 6.04 18.27 -9.10
N GLN A 17 7.12 17.94 -9.82
CA GLN A 17 7.17 16.69 -10.60
C GLN A 17 7.52 15.44 -9.75
N ARG A 18 7.96 15.62 -8.50
CA ARG A 18 8.39 14.53 -7.59
C ARG A 18 7.54 14.38 -6.33
N SER A 19 6.53 15.22 -6.13
CA SER A 19 5.68 15.15 -4.94
C SER A 19 4.47 14.27 -5.20
N HIS A 20 4.47 13.06 -4.66
CA HIS A 20 3.25 12.26 -4.55
C HIS A 20 2.47 12.74 -3.33
N ALA A 21 1.92 13.95 -3.41
CA ALA A 21 1.15 14.55 -2.32
C ALA A 21 -0.31 14.06 -2.34
N CYS A 22 -0.86 13.83 -1.15
CA CYS A 22 -2.27 13.52 -0.97
C CYS A 22 -3.11 14.79 -1.05
N GLU A 23 -4.05 14.84 -1.99
CA GLU A 23 -4.94 16.00 -2.18
C GLU A 23 -5.90 16.21 -1.00
N PHE A 24 -6.20 15.16 -0.24
CA PHE A 24 -7.13 15.24 0.89
C PHE A 24 -6.50 15.77 2.19
N CYS A 25 -5.20 15.58 2.39
CA CYS A 25 -4.53 15.96 3.64
C CYS A 25 -3.13 16.59 3.48
N GLY A 26 -2.68 16.81 2.25
CA GLY A 26 -1.39 17.41 1.92
C GLY A 26 -0.16 16.55 2.25
N LYS A 27 -0.32 15.31 2.71
CA LYS A 27 0.81 14.43 3.04
C LYS A 27 1.61 14.04 1.80
N ASN A 28 2.93 14.21 1.86
CA ASN A 28 3.83 13.82 0.78
C ASN A 28 4.30 12.37 0.94
N PHE A 29 4.34 11.64 -0.17
CA PHE A 29 4.85 10.28 -0.26
C PHE A 29 5.99 10.21 -1.28
N SER A 30 6.91 9.29 -1.07
CA SER A 30 8.05 9.08 -1.98
C SER A 30 7.69 8.29 -3.24
N GLN A 31 6.51 7.63 -3.25
CA GLN A 31 6.05 6.79 -4.36
C GLN A 31 4.53 6.94 -4.55
N ASN A 32 4.09 6.91 -5.81
CA ASN A 32 2.66 6.97 -6.15
C ASN A 32 1.86 5.80 -5.52
N GLY A 33 2.45 4.60 -5.46
CA GLY A 33 1.80 3.43 -4.85
C GLY A 33 1.48 3.64 -3.36
N SER A 34 2.38 4.27 -2.62
CA SER A 34 2.17 4.61 -1.20
C SER A 34 1.09 5.67 -1.02
N LEU A 35 1.05 6.67 -1.91
CA LEU A 35 -0.01 7.67 -1.93
C LEU A 35 -1.38 7.03 -2.16
N ARG A 36 -1.51 6.20 -3.21
CA ARG A 36 -2.76 5.53 -3.54
C ARG A 36 -3.25 4.65 -2.39
N LEU A 37 -2.37 3.86 -1.80
CA LEU A 37 -2.69 3.04 -0.63
C LEU A 37 -3.14 3.91 0.55
N HIS A 38 -2.46 5.03 0.81
CA HIS A 38 -2.87 5.96 1.86
C HIS A 38 -4.29 6.50 1.62
N VAL A 39 -4.60 6.94 0.39
CA VAL A 39 -5.93 7.43 0.03
C VAL A 39 -6.99 6.34 0.21
N ASP A 40 -6.73 5.16 -0.34
CA ASP A 40 -7.65 4.02 -0.26
C ASP A 40 -7.95 3.65 1.20
N THR A 41 -6.93 3.66 2.07
CA THR A 41 -7.06 3.13 3.43
C THR A 41 -7.51 4.16 4.47
N VAL A 42 -7.12 5.42 4.32
CA VAL A 42 -7.39 6.49 5.31
C VAL A 42 -8.61 7.31 4.91
N HIS A 43 -8.74 7.64 3.63
CA HIS A 43 -9.82 8.50 3.15
C HIS A 43 -11.01 7.70 2.65
N LEU A 44 -10.78 6.68 1.81
CA LEU A 44 -11.85 5.83 1.27
C LEU A 44 -12.22 4.65 2.19
N LYS A 45 -11.40 4.36 3.20
CA LYS A 45 -11.53 3.19 4.10
C LYS A 45 -11.71 1.86 3.36
N HIS A 46 -11.21 1.81 2.13
CA HIS A 46 -11.24 0.65 1.26
C HIS A 46 -10.29 -0.41 1.84
N ARG A 47 -10.86 -1.52 2.31
CA ARG A 47 -10.13 -2.67 2.83
C ARG A 47 -10.47 -3.87 1.95
N SER A 48 -9.78 -3.97 0.82
CA SER A 48 -10.09 -4.95 -0.23
C SER A 48 -9.68 -6.38 0.11
N HIS A 49 -8.83 -6.58 1.12
CA HIS A 49 -8.20 -7.87 1.37
C HIS A 49 -8.85 -8.57 2.56
N ALA A 50 -9.93 -9.30 2.29
CA ALA A 50 -10.59 -10.13 3.28
C ALA A 50 -9.81 -11.44 3.51
N CYS A 51 -9.72 -11.87 4.76
CA CYS A 51 -9.23 -13.20 5.11
C CYS A 51 -10.33 -14.23 4.86
N GLU A 52 -10.04 -15.25 4.07
CA GLU A 52 -11.00 -16.31 3.74
C GLU A 52 -11.32 -17.20 4.95
N PHE A 53 -10.43 -17.28 5.94
CA PHE A 53 -10.61 -18.11 7.13
C PHE A 53 -11.49 -17.45 8.21
N CYS A 54 -11.42 -16.12 8.37
CA CYS A 54 -12.13 -15.41 9.44
C CYS A 54 -12.90 -14.17 9.01
N GLY A 55 -12.91 -13.85 7.71
CA GLY A 55 -13.61 -12.69 7.15
C GLY A 55 -13.02 -11.32 7.53
N LYS A 56 -11.87 -11.27 8.22
CA LYS A 56 -11.24 -9.99 8.60
C LYS A 56 -10.71 -9.25 7.39
N ASN A 57 -11.04 -7.95 7.31
CA ASN A 57 -10.63 -7.08 6.20
C ASN A 57 -9.32 -6.35 6.52
N PHE A 58 -8.36 -6.45 5.61
CA PHE A 58 -7.07 -5.81 5.67
C PHE A 58 -6.91 -4.79 4.55
N SER A 59 -6.14 -3.74 4.86
CA SER A 59 -5.79 -2.66 3.94
C SER A 59 -4.73 -3.04 2.91
N GLN A 60 -3.93 -4.08 3.17
CA GLN A 60 -2.82 -4.50 2.32
C GLN A 60 -2.75 -6.02 2.25
N ASN A 61 -2.40 -6.55 1.08
CA ASN A 61 -2.22 -7.99 0.88
C ASN A 61 -1.10 -8.56 1.78
N GLY A 62 0.01 -7.84 1.97
CA GLY A 62 1.10 -8.29 2.86
C GLY A 62 0.64 -8.50 4.31
N ASN A 63 -0.22 -7.60 4.81
CA ASN A 63 -0.79 -7.71 6.16
C ASN A 63 -1.76 -8.88 6.26
N LEU A 64 -2.57 -9.12 5.22
CA LEU A 64 -3.43 -10.30 5.14
C LEU A 64 -2.58 -11.58 5.16
N ARG A 65 -1.53 -11.66 4.33
CA ARG A 65 -0.65 -12.83 4.27
C ARG A 65 0.03 -13.10 5.61
N LEU A 66 0.55 -12.08 6.28
CA LEU A 66 1.13 -12.22 7.61
C LEU A 66 0.09 -12.67 8.63
N HIS A 67 -1.11 -12.09 8.62
CA HIS A 67 -2.20 -12.50 9.48
C HIS A 67 -2.57 -13.97 9.25
N VAL A 68 -2.71 -14.38 8.01
CA VAL A 68 -2.99 -15.76 7.61
C VAL A 68 -1.87 -16.67 8.11
N ASP A 69 -0.61 -16.31 7.86
CA ASP A 69 0.57 -17.08 8.31
C ASP A 69 0.67 -17.24 9.83
N THR A 70 0.36 -16.17 10.59
CA THR A 70 0.56 -16.13 12.05
C THR A 70 -0.64 -16.58 12.85
N VAL A 71 -1.85 -16.42 12.33
CA VAL A 71 -3.10 -16.71 13.05
C VAL A 71 -3.76 -17.99 12.54
N HIS A 72 -3.61 -18.30 11.24
CA HIS A 72 -4.26 -19.45 10.62
C HIS A 72 -3.28 -20.57 10.24
N LEU A 73 -2.05 -20.24 9.83
CA LEU A 73 -1.06 -21.20 9.36
C LEU A 73 0.15 -21.35 10.31
N SER A 74 0.11 -20.80 11.53
CA SER A 74 1.27 -20.80 12.43
C SER A 74 1.65 -22.23 12.87
N LYS A 75 2.49 -22.82 12.02
CA LYS A 75 3.44 -23.92 12.18
C LYS A 75 2.98 -25.38 12.23
N TYR A 76 1.70 -25.76 12.41
CA TYR A 76 1.37 -27.20 12.54
C TYR A 76 0.06 -27.74 11.91
N CYS A 77 -0.69 -26.97 11.11
CA CYS A 77 -1.95 -27.47 10.51
C CYS A 77 -2.04 -27.42 8.99
N VAL A 78 -0.95 -27.07 8.27
CA VAL A 78 -0.93 -27.02 6.80
C VAL A 78 -0.51 -28.36 6.16
N ALA A 79 -0.56 -29.47 6.89
CA ALA A 79 -0.47 -30.79 6.26
C ALA A 79 -1.78 -31.16 5.52
N PHE A 80 -2.90 -30.49 5.83
CA PHE A 80 -4.23 -30.90 5.34
C PHE A 80 -4.78 -30.07 4.17
N HIS A 81 -4.36 -28.80 4.00
CA HIS A 81 -4.96 -27.94 2.96
C HIS A 81 -4.32 -28.08 1.56
N ILE A 82 -3.13 -28.65 1.42
CA ILE A 82 -2.53 -28.93 0.10
C ILE A 82 -3.15 -30.19 -0.54
N LEU A 83 -3.78 -31.06 0.24
CA LEU A 83 -4.48 -32.26 -0.27
C LEU A 83 -5.91 -31.97 -0.77
N ALA A 84 -6.44 -30.77 -0.58
CA ALA A 84 -7.80 -30.40 -1.01
C ALA A 84 -7.86 -29.78 -2.43
N ASN A 85 -6.74 -29.71 -3.15
CA ASN A 85 -6.68 -29.31 -4.55
C ASN A 85 -6.14 -30.43 -5.45
N GLN A 86 -6.48 -31.68 -5.12
CA GLN A 86 -6.46 -32.80 -6.04
C GLN A 86 -7.86 -33.41 -6.14
N HIS A 87 -8.73 -32.75 -6.90
CA HIS A 87 -9.74 -33.41 -7.71
C HIS A 87 -10.11 -32.54 -8.90
#